data_AF-A0A1I8BKJ8-F1
#
_entry.id   AF-A0A1I8BKJ8-F1
#
_cell.length_a   1.000
_cell.length_b   1.000
_cell.length_c   1.000
_cell.angle_alpha   90.00
_cell.angle_beta   90.00
_cell.angle_gamma   90.00
#
_symmetry.space_group_name_H-M   'P 1'
#
loop_
_entity.id
_entity.type
_entity.pdbx_description
1 polymer ?
#
loop_
_entity_poly.entity_id
_entity_poly.type
_entity_poly.pdbx_seq_one_letter_code
_entity_poly.pdbx_strand_id
1 'polypeptide(L)' 'MSNKERTFIAIKPDGVQRGLVNKIIKQFEQRGYKLVAIKMVQASRQHLEGANPNSPSIGFYFY' A
#
# COMPACT_ATOMS: atom_id res chain seq x y z
N MET A 1 -8.09 7.55 27.09
CA MET A 1 -7.75 7.82 25.68
C MET A 1 -7.49 6.49 25.01
N SER A 2 -8.28 6.07 24.01
CA SER A 2 -7.93 4.85 23.26
C SER A 2 -6.74 5.14 22.37
N ASN A 3 -5.68 4.35 22.51
CA ASN A 3 -4.46 4.50 21.71
C ASN A 3 -4.77 3.98 20.29
N LYS A 4 -5.09 4.88 19.35
CA LYS A 4 -5.29 4.52 17.94
C LYS A 4 -3.92 4.32 17.30
N GLU A 5 -3.52 3.06 17.17
CA GLU A 5 -2.28 2.68 16.50
C GLU A 5 -2.42 2.87 14.99
N ARG A 6 -1.32 3.18 14.31
CA ARG A 6 -1.29 3.32 12.85
C ARG A 6 -0.33 2.30 12.28
N THR A 7 -0.80 1.52 11.32
CA THR A 7 -0.01 0.51 10.63
C THR A 7 0.18 0.89 9.17
N PHE A 8 1.41 0.76 8.70
CA PHE A 8 1.76 0.93 7.30
C PHE A 8 1.66 -0.40 6.55
N ILE A 9 1.04 -0.37 5.37
CA ILE A 9 0.85 -1.53 4.49
C ILE A 9 1.30 -1.15 3.09
N ALA A 10 2.17 -1.95 2.48
CA ALA A 10 2.62 -1.73 1.11
C ALA A 10 2.12 -2.84 0.18
N ILE A 11 1.61 -2.45 -0.98
CA ILE A 11 1.27 -3.35 -2.07
C ILE A 11 2.39 -3.27 -3.11
N LYS A 12 3.02 -4.42 -3.35
CA LYS A 12 4.05 -4.59 -4.39
C LYS A 12 3.49 -4.27 -5.78
N PRO A 13 4.34 -3.88 -6.75
CA PRO A 13 3.85 -3.46 -8.05
C PRO A 13 3.05 -4.51 -8.83
N ASP A 14 3.39 -5.79 -8.71
CA ASP A 14 2.61 -6.89 -9.32
C ASP A 14 1.16 -6.92 -8.80
N GLY A 15 0.96 -6.69 -7.49
CA GLY A 15 -0.39 -6.61 -6.92
C GLY A 15 -1.16 -5.36 -7.36
N VAL A 16 -0.45 -4.26 -7.62
CA VAL A 16 -1.03 -3.03 -8.18
C VAL A 16 -1.46 -3.26 -9.63
N GLN A 17 -0.59 -3.85 -10.46
CA GLN A 17 -0.88 -4.17 -11.87
C GLN A 17 -2.04 -5.16 -12.02
N ARG A 18 -2.17 -6.12 -11.10
CA ARG A 18 -3.29 -7.07 -11.04
C ARG A 18 -4.58 -6.45 -10.47
N GLY A 19 -4.60 -5.16 -10.15
CA GLY A 19 -5.79 -4.48 -9.61
C GLY A 19 -6.20 -4.94 -8.19
N LEU A 20 -5.28 -5.53 -7.41
CA LEU A 20 -5.60 -6.09 -6.08
C LEU A 20 -5.82 -5.01 -5.01
N VAL A 21 -5.50 -3.76 -5.31
CA VAL A 21 -5.58 -2.62 -4.40
C VAL A 21 -6.96 -2.51 -3.75
N ASN A 22 -8.02 -2.46 -4.56
CA ASN A 22 -9.39 -2.31 -4.06
C ASN A 22 -9.82 -3.51 -3.19
N LYS A 23 -9.40 -4.72 -3.57
CA LYS A 23 -9.68 -5.94 -2.81
C LYS A 23 -8.99 -5.91 -1.45
N ILE A 24 -7.76 -5.42 -1.39
CA ILE A 24 -6.98 -5.31 -0.15
C ILE A 24 -7.60 -4.27 0.77
N ILE A 25 -7.88 -3.06 0.28
CA ILE A 25 -8.53 -2.00 1.08
C ILE A 25 -9.85 -2.49 1.65
N LYS A 26 -10.71 -3.09 0.81
CA LYS A 26 -12.01 -3.60 1.24
C LYS A 26 -11.90 -4.65 2.35
N GLN A 27 -10.88 -5.51 2.31
CA GLN A 27 -10.67 -6.48 3.39
C GLN A 27 -10.26 -5.81 4.71
N PHE A 28 -9.47 -4.74 4.68
CA PHE A 28 -9.12 -3.99 5.89
C PHE A 28 -10.33 -3.23 6.45
N GLU A 29 -11.12 -2.60 5.59
CA GLU A 29 -12.36 -1.92 6.00
C GLU A 29 -13.39 -2.89 6.58
N GLN A 30 -13.55 -4.08 6.00
CA GLN A 30 -14.44 -5.13 6.53
C GLN A 30 -14.02 -5.65 7.92
N ARG A 31 -12.73 -5.55 8.25
CA ARG A 31 -12.20 -5.90 9.58
C ARG A 31 -12.32 -4.75 10.59
N GLY A 32 -12.84 -3.59 10.17
CA GLY A 32 -13.05 -2.43 11.04
C GLY A 32 -11.87 -1.44 11.09
N TYR A 33 -10.82 -1.66 10.29
CA TYR A 33 -9.75 -0.67 10.14
C TYR A 33 -10.23 0.50 9.29
N LYS A 34 -9.72 1.70 9.57
CA LYS A 34 -10.00 2.85 8.70
C LYS A 34 -8.74 3.31 7.99
N LEU A 35 -8.88 3.43 6.69
CA LEU A 35 -7.87 4.04 5.84
C LEU A 35 -7.73 5.54 6.18
N VAL A 36 -6.50 5.98 6.45
CA VAL A 36 -6.20 7.39 6.77
C VAL A 36 -5.33 8.09 5.76
N ALA A 37 -4.48 7.37 5.05
CA ALA A 37 -3.64 7.95 4.01
C ALA A 37 -3.28 6.90 2.96
N ILE A 38 -3.11 7.37 1.72
CA ILE A 38 -2.60 6.60 0.59
C ILE A 38 -1.45 7.39 -0.03
N LYS A 39 -0.37 6.69 -0.39
CA LYS A 39 0.70 7.24 -1.20
C LYS A 39 1.11 6.24 -2.28
N MET A 40 0.93 6.63 -3.54
CA MET A 40 1.50 5.91 -4.68
C MET A 40 2.94 6.40 -4.89
N VAL A 41 3.88 5.47 -4.99
CA VAL A 41 5.29 5.76 -5.19
C VAL A 41 5.79 4.95 -6.39
N GLN A 42 6.24 5.65 -7.41
CA GLN A 42 7.01 5.03 -8.49
C GLN A 42 8.46 4.98 -8.04
N ALA A 43 9.02 3.77 -7.90
CA ALA A 43 10.41 3.62 -7.52
C ALA A 43 11.32 4.11 -8.66
N SER A 44 12.19 5.06 -8.37
CA SER A 44 13.22 5.52 -9.30
C SER A 44 14.36 4.50 -9.39
N ARG A 45 15.02 4.38 -10.55
CA ARG A 45 16.12 3.41 -10.82
C ARG A 45 17.20 3.32 -9.73
N GLN A 46 17.45 4.39 -8.97
CA GLN A 46 18.44 4.43 -7.89
C GLN A 46 18.04 3.63 -6.62
N HIS A 47 16.78 3.22 -6.47
CA HIS A 47 16.29 2.55 -5.26
C HIS A 47 16.18 1.02 -5.40
N LEU A 48 16.51 0.47 -6.57
CA LEU A 48 16.20 -0.92 -6.94
C LEU A 48 17.31 -1.52 -7.80
N GLU A 49 18.44 -1.89 -7.19
CA GLU A 49 19.38 -2.85 -7.79
C GLU A 49 18.71 -4.23 -7.81
N GLY A 50 17.88 -4.52 -8.81
CA GLY A 50 17.33 -5.86 -9.06
C GLY A 50 15.82 -5.97 -9.27
N ALA A 51 15.04 -4.89 -9.19
CA ALA A 51 13.61 -4.91 -9.48
C ALA A 51 13.26 -4.03 -10.68
N ASN A 52 12.34 -4.52 -11.51
CA ASN A 52 11.94 -3.92 -12.78
C ASN A 52 11.57 -2.42 -12.60
N PRO A 53 12.33 -1.47 -13.18
CA PRO A 53 12.37 -0.05 -12.77
C PRO A 53 11.11 0.77 -13.13
N ASN A 54 10.09 0.16 -13.72
CA ASN A 54 8.94 0.88 -14.29
C ASN A 54 7.60 0.53 -13.62
N SER A 55 7.61 -0.04 -12.41
CA SER A 55 6.37 -0.51 -11.78
C SER A 55 6.03 0.27 -10.50
N PRO A 56 4.88 0.96 -10.43
CA PRO A 56 4.48 1.73 -9.25
C PRO A 56 4.10 0.81 -8.08
N SER A 57 4.56 1.15 -6.88
CA SER A 57 4.09 0.55 -5.61
C SER A 57 3.09 1.49 -4.94
N ILE A 58 2.18 0.97 -4.12
CA ILE A 58 1.28 1.81 -3.31
C ILE A 58 1.41 1.46 -1.84
N GLY A 59 1.66 2.48 -1.01
CA GLY A 59 1.61 2.41 0.44
C GLY A 59 0.30 2.98 0.99
N PHE A 60 -0.22 2.34 2.02
CA PHE A 60 -1.44 2.70 2.74
C PHE A 60 -1.13 2.80 4.23
N TYR A 61 -1.82 3.70 4.91
CA TYR A 61 -1.84 3.78 6.36
C TYR A 61 -3.25 3.51 6.86
N PHE A 62 -3.38 2.54 7.77
CA PHE A 62 -4.62 2.23 8.47
C PHE A 62 -4.46 2.53 9.94
N TYR A 63 -5.55 2.91 10.61
CA TYR A 63 -5.65 2.82 12.07
C TYR A 63 -6.68 1.78 12.48
#